data_AF-A0A367XJZ0-F1
#
_entry.id   AF-A0A367XJZ0-F1
#
_cell.length_a   1.000
_cell.length_b   1.000
_cell.length_c   1.000
_cell.angle_alpha   90.00
_cell.angle_beta   90.00
_cell.angle_gamma   90.00
#
_symmetry.space_group_name_H-M   'P 1'
#
loop_
_entity.id
_entity.type
_entity.pdbx_description
1 polymer ?
#
loop_
_entity_poly.entity_id
_entity_poly.type
_entity_poly.pdbx_seq_one_letter_code
_entity_poly.pdbx_strand_id
1 'polypeptide(L)'
;MKLLRSVGVAFLVSTALVGAYGTTTAFAQQAGPAGLSQLPPALRAALLSGNSTQIQSAIQALSGGNPTQAASLAQQVVAAAEQLVQSDPQAALAAAQVAVNIVSNSSVQNSAPAYANNVAASAARIVVNPNVIRAAPAQVAQVAESAVKVAMTPVVYQASPAASVQVAANAHSAANNPTVVAIAPEAVQQVTVVIRQASSNPQLNAANQVNSAQMNAILGGAQQGQQQQGQQQQQGQSQNIQTGDNTNSSDDSFGIEPPELDSAAQNDASPIRPI
;
A
#
# COMPACT_ATOMS: atom_id res chain seq x y z
N MET A 1 14.85 33.12 -68.17
CA MET A 1 15.95 32.87 -67.20
C MET A 1 15.41 31.86 -66.19
N LYS A 2 15.62 30.55 -66.37
CA LYS A 2 16.78 29.70 -65.98
C LYS A 2 17.12 29.74 -64.47
N LEU A 3 16.88 28.59 -63.81
CA LEU A 3 17.60 27.97 -62.67
C LEU A 3 17.27 28.57 -61.27
N LEU A 4 17.17 27.85 -60.14
CA LEU A 4 17.72 26.56 -59.72
C LEU A 4 16.74 25.74 -58.87
N ARG A 5 16.85 24.41 -59.02
CA ARG A 5 16.30 23.37 -58.15
C ARG A 5 17.18 23.23 -56.91
N SER A 6 16.60 23.17 -55.71
CA SER A 6 17.29 22.72 -54.50
C SER A 6 16.63 21.46 -53.97
N VAL A 7 17.41 20.38 -53.93
CA VAL A 7 17.02 19.04 -53.49
C VAL A 7 17.37 18.94 -52.01
N GLY A 8 16.35 18.89 -51.15
CA GLY A 8 16.52 18.60 -49.72
C GLY A 8 16.71 17.11 -49.51
N VAL A 9 17.93 16.71 -49.14
CA VAL A 9 18.26 15.35 -48.72
C VAL A 9 17.75 15.16 -47.28
N ALA A 10 16.69 14.39 -47.11
CA ALA A 10 16.21 13.96 -45.81
C ALA A 10 17.10 12.82 -45.28
N PHE A 11 17.95 13.13 -44.30
CA PHE A 11 18.76 12.14 -43.60
C PHE A 11 17.91 11.49 -42.50
N LEU A 12 17.37 10.32 -42.78
CA LEU A 12 16.72 9.44 -41.80
C LEU A 12 17.81 8.81 -40.91
N VAL A 13 18.03 9.39 -39.73
CA VAL A 13 18.85 8.77 -38.68
C VAL A 13 17.99 7.72 -37.97
N SER A 14 18.08 6.48 -38.44
CA SER A 14 17.55 5.31 -37.74
C SER A 14 18.35 5.09 -36.46
N THR A 15 17.82 5.57 -35.34
CA THR A 15 18.27 5.18 -34.00
C THR A 15 17.77 3.76 -33.72
N ALA A 16 18.67 2.79 -33.80
CA ALA A 16 18.43 1.44 -33.34
C ALA A 16 18.30 1.48 -31.81
N LEU A 17 17.06 1.53 -31.33
CA LEU A 17 16.73 1.31 -29.93
C LEU A 17 16.97 -0.18 -29.63
N VAL A 18 18.11 -0.50 -29.04
CA VAL A 18 18.37 -1.81 -28.43
C VAL A 18 17.47 -1.91 -27.21
N GLY A 19 16.25 -2.40 -27.43
CA GLY A 19 15.29 -2.74 -26.39
C GLY A 19 15.82 -3.94 -25.60
N ALA A 20 16.46 -3.66 -24.47
CA ALA A 20 16.53 -4.63 -23.38
C ALA A 20 15.09 -4.81 -22.86
N TYR A 21 14.38 -5.79 -23.41
CA TYR A 21 13.11 -6.28 -22.88
C TYR A 21 13.37 -6.98 -21.55
N GLY A 22 13.60 -6.20 -20.49
CA GLY A 22 13.31 -6.66 -19.15
C GLY A 22 11.80 -6.88 -19.10
N THR A 23 11.36 -8.09 -18.78
CA THR A 23 9.95 -8.40 -18.55
C THR A 23 9.48 -7.63 -17.33
N THR A 24 9.07 -6.38 -17.51
CA THR A 24 8.20 -5.69 -16.57
C THR A 24 6.90 -6.48 -16.54
N THR A 25 6.72 -7.30 -15.52
CA THR A 25 5.42 -7.86 -15.13
C THR A 25 4.51 -6.71 -14.75
N ALA A 26 3.89 -6.11 -15.76
CA ALA A 26 2.78 -5.21 -15.57
C ALA A 26 1.62 -6.04 -15.00
N PHE A 27 1.40 -5.93 -13.70
CA PHE A 27 0.15 -6.37 -13.06
C PHE A 27 -0.96 -5.42 -13.51
N ALA A 28 -1.43 -5.59 -14.75
CA ALA A 28 -2.66 -4.96 -15.20
C ALA A 28 -3.80 -5.54 -14.34
N GLN A 29 -4.31 -4.71 -13.44
CA GLN A 29 -5.51 -4.95 -12.64
C GLN A 29 -6.73 -5.05 -13.55
N GLN A 30 -6.94 -6.20 -14.18
CA GLN A 30 -8.23 -6.53 -14.75
C GLN A 30 -9.13 -7.00 -13.61
N ALA A 31 -9.75 -6.03 -12.93
CA ALA A 31 -10.82 -6.24 -11.95
C ALA A 31 -12.09 -6.72 -12.68
N GLY A 32 -12.05 -7.93 -13.24
CA GLY A 32 -13.26 -8.62 -13.69
C GLY A 32 -14.00 -9.27 -12.51
N PRO A 33 -15.23 -9.79 -12.73
CA PRO A 33 -16.01 -10.59 -11.74
C PRO A 33 -15.32 -11.89 -11.27
N ALA A 34 -14.04 -12.08 -11.60
CA ALA A 34 -13.21 -13.20 -11.21
C ALA A 34 -12.96 -13.29 -9.69
N GLY A 35 -13.10 -12.19 -8.94
CA GLY A 35 -12.89 -12.18 -7.49
C GLY A 35 -13.83 -13.15 -6.76
N LEU A 36 -15.11 -13.17 -7.13
CA LEU A 36 -16.10 -14.06 -6.51
C LEU A 36 -15.89 -15.54 -6.87
N SER A 37 -15.43 -15.83 -8.09
CA SER A 37 -15.20 -17.20 -8.58
C SER A 37 -13.93 -17.83 -8.00
N GLN A 38 -12.98 -17.01 -7.52
CA GLN A 38 -11.76 -17.46 -6.84
C GLN A 38 -12.00 -17.78 -5.36
N LEU A 39 -13.15 -17.38 -4.79
CA LEU A 39 -13.45 -17.69 -3.39
C LEU A 39 -13.76 -19.18 -3.19
N PRO A 40 -13.25 -19.78 -2.11
CA PRO A 40 -13.68 -21.09 -1.66
C PRO A 40 -15.22 -21.18 -1.56
N PRO A 41 -15.86 -22.30 -1.93
CA PRO A 41 -17.32 -22.38 -1.99
C PRO A 41 -18.04 -22.01 -0.69
N ALA A 42 -17.49 -22.42 0.47
CA ALA A 42 -18.02 -22.08 1.78
C ALA A 42 -17.97 -20.56 2.06
N LEU A 43 -16.87 -19.92 1.69
CA LEU A 43 -16.68 -18.48 1.87
C LEU A 43 -17.58 -17.68 0.93
N ARG A 44 -17.74 -18.14 -0.31
CA ARG A 44 -18.66 -17.55 -1.28
C ARG A 44 -20.11 -17.61 -0.81
N ALA A 45 -20.55 -18.75 -0.28
CA ALA A 45 -21.90 -18.90 0.26
C ALA A 45 -22.13 -17.99 1.49
N ALA A 46 -21.16 -17.92 2.39
CA ALA A 46 -21.21 -17.04 3.55
C ALA A 46 -21.21 -15.54 3.17
N LEU A 47 -20.48 -15.17 2.11
CA LEU A 47 -20.47 -13.81 1.59
C LEU A 47 -21.82 -13.44 0.98
N LEU A 48 -22.39 -14.32 0.15
CA LEU A 48 -23.70 -14.12 -0.49
C LEU A 48 -24.86 -14.14 0.52
N SER A 49 -24.71 -14.79 1.67
CA SER A 49 -25.71 -14.73 2.75
C SER A 49 -25.63 -13.44 3.57
N GLY A 50 -24.58 -12.64 3.40
CA GLY A 50 -24.32 -11.44 4.21
C GLY A 50 -24.07 -11.74 5.70
N ASN A 51 -23.89 -13.02 6.08
CA ASN A 51 -23.78 -13.43 7.47
C ASN A 51 -22.33 -13.35 7.95
N SER A 52 -22.01 -12.29 8.70
CA SER A 52 -20.67 -12.04 9.24
C SER A 52 -20.12 -13.20 10.08
N THR A 53 -20.94 -13.86 10.89
CA THR A 53 -20.55 -15.03 11.67
C THR A 53 -20.15 -16.20 10.78
N GLN A 54 -20.90 -16.45 9.71
CA GLN A 54 -20.54 -17.50 8.74
C GLN A 54 -19.23 -17.17 8.02
N ILE A 55 -19.03 -15.91 7.59
CA ILE A 55 -17.79 -15.48 6.93
C ILE A 55 -16.60 -15.71 7.88
N GLN A 56 -16.73 -15.30 9.14
CA GLN A 56 -15.68 -15.47 10.14
C GLN A 56 -15.38 -16.95 10.39
N SER A 57 -16.40 -17.78 10.58
CA SER A 57 -16.23 -19.22 10.80
C SER A 57 -15.56 -19.92 9.61
N ALA A 58 -15.91 -19.52 8.38
CA ALA A 58 -15.31 -20.06 7.17
C ALA A 58 -13.82 -19.69 7.06
N ILE A 59 -13.45 -18.44 7.36
CA ILE A 59 -12.03 -18.04 7.36
C ILE A 59 -11.26 -18.78 8.45
N GLN A 60 -11.82 -18.89 9.66
CA GLN A 60 -11.17 -19.62 10.75
C GLN A 60 -10.95 -21.09 10.38
N ALA A 61 -11.98 -21.78 9.87
CA ALA A 61 -11.87 -23.17 9.45
C ALA A 61 -10.86 -23.37 8.31
N LEU A 62 -10.91 -22.53 7.28
CA LEU A 62 -10.02 -22.63 6.11
C LEU A 62 -8.58 -22.23 6.41
N SER A 63 -8.36 -21.31 7.35
CA SER A 63 -7.01 -20.88 7.77
C SER A 63 -6.29 -21.93 8.62
N GLY A 64 -7.02 -22.87 9.25
CA GLY A 64 -6.43 -23.85 10.17
C GLY A 64 -5.64 -23.21 11.33
N GLY A 65 -5.95 -21.97 11.70
CA GLY A 65 -5.21 -21.21 12.71
C GLY A 65 -3.93 -20.52 12.20
N ASN A 66 -3.61 -20.60 10.91
CA ASN A 66 -2.46 -19.91 10.33
C ASN A 66 -2.77 -18.42 10.09
N PRO A 67 -2.03 -17.48 10.73
CA PRO A 67 -2.33 -16.04 10.64
C PRO A 67 -2.12 -15.48 9.23
N THR A 68 -1.12 -15.94 8.48
CA THR A 68 -0.86 -15.50 7.10
C THR A 68 -1.96 -15.97 6.15
N GLN A 69 -2.43 -17.21 6.31
CA GLN A 69 -3.54 -17.75 5.52
C GLN A 69 -4.85 -17.03 5.84
N ALA A 70 -5.11 -16.73 7.12
CA ALA A 70 -6.26 -15.93 7.53
C ALA A 70 -6.25 -14.53 6.89
N ALA A 71 -5.08 -13.87 6.84
CA ALA A 71 -4.91 -12.57 6.19
C ALA A 71 -5.17 -12.63 4.68
N SER A 72 -4.65 -13.66 4.01
CA SER A 72 -4.88 -13.87 2.57
C SER A 72 -6.35 -14.10 2.24
N LEU A 73 -7.04 -14.94 3.03
CA LEU A 73 -8.48 -15.16 2.89
C LEU A 73 -9.29 -13.89 3.17
N ALA A 74 -8.94 -13.13 4.22
CA ALA A 74 -9.56 -11.84 4.51
C ALA A 74 -9.39 -10.84 3.37
N GLN A 75 -8.22 -10.81 2.71
CA GLN A 75 -7.98 -10.00 1.53
C GLN A 75 -8.88 -10.42 0.35
N GLN A 76 -9.05 -11.72 0.12
CA GLN A 76 -9.96 -12.21 -0.92
C GLN A 76 -11.41 -11.84 -0.63
N VAL A 77 -11.84 -11.93 0.64
CA VAL A 77 -13.19 -11.55 1.07
C VAL A 77 -13.46 -10.07 0.82
N VAL A 78 -12.54 -9.19 1.21
CA VAL A 78 -12.77 -7.74 1.01
C VAL A 78 -12.71 -7.36 -0.46
N ALA A 79 -11.87 -8.01 -1.27
CA ALA A 79 -11.83 -7.79 -2.72
C ALA A 79 -13.15 -8.22 -3.39
N ALA A 80 -13.74 -9.33 -2.95
CA ALA A 80 -15.07 -9.74 -3.40
C ALA A 80 -16.17 -8.81 -2.88
N ALA A 81 -16.03 -8.32 -1.64
CA ALA A 81 -16.96 -7.35 -1.05
C ALA A 81 -16.99 -6.03 -1.85
N GLU A 82 -15.85 -5.55 -2.36
CA GLU A 82 -15.79 -4.37 -3.24
C GLU A 82 -16.68 -4.55 -4.50
N GLN A 83 -16.81 -5.78 -5.01
CA GLN A 83 -17.68 -6.09 -6.16
C GLN A 83 -19.17 -6.10 -5.78
N LEU A 84 -19.49 -6.39 -4.52
CA LEU A 84 -20.88 -6.45 -4.02
C LEU A 84 -21.45 -5.08 -3.64
N VAL A 85 -20.62 -4.05 -3.49
CA VAL A 85 -21.06 -2.71 -3.04
C VAL A 85 -22.24 -2.15 -3.84
N GLN A 86 -22.35 -2.48 -5.13
CA GLN A 86 -23.45 -2.01 -5.99
C GLN A 86 -24.72 -2.87 -5.88
N SER A 87 -24.59 -4.17 -5.69
CA SER A 87 -25.72 -5.11 -5.66
C SER A 87 -26.26 -5.37 -4.26
N ASP A 88 -25.36 -5.45 -3.28
CA ASP A 88 -25.66 -5.70 -1.87
C ASP A 88 -24.65 -4.94 -0.97
N PRO A 89 -24.90 -3.64 -0.70
CA PRO A 89 -24.02 -2.84 0.13
C PRO A 89 -23.94 -3.31 1.59
N GLN A 90 -24.97 -4.00 2.10
CA GLN A 90 -24.96 -4.52 3.48
C GLN A 90 -24.04 -5.73 3.59
N ALA A 91 -24.12 -6.68 2.66
CA ALA A 91 -23.21 -7.82 2.62
C ALA A 91 -21.75 -7.39 2.41
N ALA A 92 -21.51 -6.39 1.54
CA ALA A 92 -20.19 -5.83 1.34
C ALA A 92 -19.60 -5.25 2.63
N LEU A 93 -20.41 -4.53 3.41
CA LEU A 93 -19.97 -3.95 4.69
C LEU A 93 -19.73 -5.02 5.77
N ALA A 94 -20.63 -6.02 5.86
CA ALA A 94 -20.46 -7.13 6.80
C ALA A 94 -19.16 -7.90 6.54
N ALA A 95 -18.83 -8.14 5.27
CA ALA A 95 -17.59 -8.77 4.84
C ALA A 95 -16.36 -7.93 5.17
N ALA A 96 -16.41 -6.62 4.93
CA ALA A 96 -15.34 -5.69 5.29
C ALA A 96 -15.09 -5.67 6.80
N GLN A 97 -16.15 -5.64 7.62
CA GLN A 97 -16.04 -5.69 9.08
C GLN A 97 -15.34 -6.96 9.55
N VAL A 98 -15.74 -8.13 9.02
CA VAL A 98 -15.10 -9.42 9.39
C VAL A 98 -13.64 -9.44 8.97
N ALA A 99 -13.33 -9.00 7.75
CA ALA A 99 -11.96 -8.96 7.25
C ALA A 99 -11.07 -8.06 8.13
N VAL A 100 -11.53 -6.85 8.46
CA VAL A 100 -10.81 -5.93 9.36
C VAL A 100 -10.64 -6.51 10.75
N ASN A 101 -11.67 -7.16 11.31
CA ASN A 101 -11.57 -7.82 12.61
C ASN A 101 -10.48 -8.90 12.63
N ILE A 102 -10.35 -9.68 11.55
CA ILE A 102 -9.31 -10.72 11.45
C ILE A 102 -7.92 -10.11 11.38
N VAL A 103 -7.71 -9.08 10.55
CA VAL A 103 -6.40 -8.42 10.43
C VAL A 103 -6.09 -7.47 11.59
N SER A 104 -7.05 -7.21 12.47
CA SER A 104 -6.81 -6.50 13.74
C SER A 104 -6.07 -7.36 14.77
N ASN A 105 -6.02 -8.67 14.57
CA ASN A 105 -5.26 -9.57 15.42
C ASN A 105 -3.75 -9.31 15.28
N SER A 106 -3.05 -9.15 16.40
CA SER A 106 -1.61 -8.85 16.42
C SER A 106 -0.76 -9.95 15.77
N SER A 107 -1.15 -11.22 15.86
CA SER A 107 -0.44 -12.31 15.16
C SER A 107 -0.53 -12.14 13.65
N VAL A 108 -1.68 -11.71 13.12
CA VAL A 108 -1.85 -11.44 11.68
C VAL A 108 -1.03 -10.23 11.25
N GLN A 109 -1.06 -9.15 12.03
CA GLN A 109 -0.30 -7.94 11.72
C GLN A 109 1.21 -8.19 11.67
N ASN A 110 1.73 -9.03 12.57
CA ASN A 110 3.16 -9.36 12.61
C ASN A 110 3.56 -10.36 11.52
N SER A 111 2.72 -11.37 11.23
CA SER A 111 3.05 -12.39 10.22
C SER A 111 2.78 -11.94 8.78
N ALA A 112 1.85 -11.01 8.57
CA ALA A 112 1.34 -10.63 7.26
C ALA A 112 0.95 -9.13 7.19
N PRO A 113 1.86 -8.19 7.52
CA PRO A 113 1.53 -6.76 7.62
C PRO A 113 1.03 -6.15 6.30
N ALA A 114 1.55 -6.59 5.16
CA ALA A 114 1.10 -6.15 3.84
C ALA A 114 -0.37 -6.55 3.56
N TYR A 115 -0.76 -7.77 3.93
CA TYR A 115 -2.16 -8.23 3.80
C TYR A 115 -3.08 -7.44 4.73
N ALA A 116 -2.66 -7.19 5.97
CA ALA A 116 -3.41 -6.37 6.91
C ALA A 116 -3.64 -4.94 6.39
N ASN A 117 -2.61 -4.35 5.78
CA ASN A 117 -2.70 -3.03 5.17
C ASN A 117 -3.67 -3.01 3.97
N ASN A 118 -3.55 -3.99 3.06
CA ASN A 118 -4.43 -4.11 1.90
C ASN A 118 -5.90 -4.28 2.32
N VAL A 119 -6.17 -5.08 3.35
CA VAL A 119 -7.51 -5.26 3.90
C VAL A 119 -8.06 -3.96 4.47
N ALA A 120 -7.27 -3.25 5.27
CA ALA A 120 -7.66 -1.94 5.80
C ALA A 120 -7.92 -0.93 4.67
N ALA A 121 -7.10 -0.93 3.60
CA ALA A 121 -7.26 -0.06 2.44
C ALA A 121 -8.55 -0.35 1.67
N SER A 122 -8.85 -1.60 1.35
CA SER A 122 -10.11 -1.96 0.67
C SER A 122 -11.33 -1.72 1.56
N ALA A 123 -11.26 -2.03 2.87
CA ALA A 123 -12.34 -1.70 3.79
C ALA A 123 -12.59 -0.19 3.86
N ALA A 124 -11.52 0.62 3.89
CA ALA A 124 -11.62 2.08 3.85
C ALA A 124 -12.26 2.59 2.55
N ARG A 125 -12.01 1.94 1.41
CA ARG A 125 -12.70 2.24 0.13
C ARG A 125 -14.18 1.87 0.14
N ILE A 126 -14.54 0.76 0.78
CA ILE A 126 -15.94 0.31 0.92
C ILE A 126 -16.74 1.32 1.75
N VAL A 127 -16.21 1.75 2.90
CA VAL A 127 -16.95 2.61 3.85
C VAL A 127 -17.16 4.06 3.36
N VAL A 128 -16.34 4.54 2.42
CA VAL A 128 -16.57 5.85 1.79
C VAL A 128 -17.61 5.80 0.67
N ASN A 129 -18.07 4.61 0.27
CA ASN A 129 -19.06 4.49 -0.79
C ASN A 129 -20.44 4.98 -0.32
N PRO A 130 -21.11 5.89 -1.06
CA PRO A 130 -22.40 6.44 -0.66
C PRO A 130 -23.53 5.41 -0.51
N ASN A 131 -23.48 4.28 -1.24
CA ASN A 131 -24.48 3.22 -1.12
C ASN A 131 -24.33 2.48 0.21
N VAL A 132 -23.08 2.25 0.65
CA VAL A 132 -22.76 1.61 1.92
C VAL A 132 -23.14 2.51 3.09
N ILE A 133 -22.80 3.80 3.01
CA ILE A 133 -23.17 4.81 4.01
C ILE A 133 -24.68 4.88 4.21
N ARG A 134 -25.45 4.89 3.11
CA ARG A 134 -26.93 4.90 3.17
C ARG A 134 -27.52 3.62 3.73
N ALA A 135 -26.90 2.47 3.44
CA ALA A 135 -27.39 1.17 3.87
C ALA A 135 -27.16 0.91 5.37
N ALA A 136 -26.03 1.36 5.91
CA ALA A 136 -25.64 1.07 7.29
C ALA A 136 -24.61 2.06 7.89
N PRO A 137 -25.03 3.30 8.22
CA PRO A 137 -24.14 4.37 8.66
C PRO A 137 -23.41 4.10 9.99
N ALA A 138 -24.08 3.44 10.96
CA ALA A 138 -23.45 3.08 12.24
C ALA A 138 -22.32 2.05 12.06
N GLN A 139 -22.50 1.09 11.16
CA GLN A 139 -21.50 0.06 10.88
C GLN A 139 -20.33 0.62 10.06
N VAL A 140 -20.60 1.59 9.17
CA VAL A 140 -19.56 2.35 8.47
C VAL A 140 -18.60 3.02 9.45
N ALA A 141 -19.13 3.66 10.50
CA ALA A 141 -18.31 4.26 11.56
C ALA A 141 -17.39 3.22 12.23
N GLN A 142 -17.92 2.06 12.61
CA GLN A 142 -17.16 0.99 13.28
C GLN A 142 -16.05 0.42 12.40
N VAL A 143 -16.34 0.18 11.11
CA VAL A 143 -15.35 -0.31 10.14
C VAL A 143 -14.28 0.75 9.88
N ALA A 144 -14.66 2.02 9.72
CA ALA A 144 -13.72 3.12 9.50
C ALA A 144 -12.73 3.27 10.67
N GLU A 145 -13.23 3.23 11.91
CA GLU A 145 -12.41 3.27 13.13
C GLU A 145 -11.44 2.08 13.20
N SER A 146 -11.95 0.87 12.95
CA SER A 146 -11.15 -0.35 13.00
C SER A 146 -10.07 -0.38 11.91
N ALA A 147 -10.41 0.05 10.68
CA ALA A 147 -9.49 0.10 9.56
C ALA A 147 -8.34 1.10 9.81
N VAL A 148 -8.64 2.29 10.34
CA VAL A 148 -7.57 3.27 10.66
C VAL A 148 -6.69 2.78 11.80
N LYS A 149 -7.24 2.12 12.83
CA LYS A 149 -6.43 1.53 13.91
C LYS A 149 -5.45 0.47 13.38
N VAL A 150 -5.90 -0.40 12.48
CA VAL A 150 -5.02 -1.41 11.85
C VAL A 150 -3.94 -0.74 11.01
N ALA A 151 -4.32 0.20 10.14
CA ALA A 151 -3.37 0.86 9.24
C ALA A 151 -2.33 1.73 9.97
N MET A 152 -2.68 2.30 11.13
CA MET A 152 -1.78 3.13 11.94
C MET A 152 -0.91 2.32 12.92
N THR A 153 -1.00 0.99 12.90
CA THR A 153 -0.08 0.15 13.70
C THR A 153 1.32 0.18 13.07
N PRO A 154 2.42 0.36 13.84
CA PRO A 154 3.76 0.56 13.28
C PRO A 154 4.19 -0.47 12.23
N VAL A 155 3.98 -1.77 12.49
CA VAL A 155 4.39 -2.85 11.56
C VAL A 155 3.58 -2.84 10.25
N VAL A 156 2.29 -2.53 10.33
CA VAL A 156 1.38 -2.46 9.16
C VAL A 156 1.66 -1.19 8.35
N TYR A 157 1.92 -0.08 9.03
CA TYR A 157 2.25 1.19 8.40
C TYR A 157 3.58 1.11 7.66
N GLN A 158 4.62 0.53 8.27
CA GLN A 158 5.93 0.36 7.66
C GLN A 158 5.88 -0.48 6.36
N ALA A 159 4.93 -1.42 6.27
CA ALA A 159 4.74 -2.21 5.05
C ALA A 159 4.23 -1.37 3.86
N SER A 160 3.40 -0.35 4.11
CA SER A 160 2.94 0.58 3.08
C SER A 160 2.48 1.92 3.68
N PRO A 161 3.39 2.90 3.86
CA PRO A 161 3.06 4.18 4.45
C PRO A 161 1.99 4.94 3.66
N ALA A 162 2.11 4.97 2.33
CA ALA A 162 1.19 5.68 1.45
C ALA A 162 -0.24 5.13 1.53
N ALA A 163 -0.41 3.80 1.49
CA ALA A 163 -1.73 3.18 1.61
C ALA A 163 -2.33 3.42 3.00
N SER A 164 -1.51 3.45 4.05
CA SER A 164 -1.96 3.74 5.41
C SER A 164 -2.50 5.18 5.55
N VAL A 165 -1.80 6.16 4.97
CA VAL A 165 -2.26 7.55 4.92
C VAL A 165 -3.60 7.64 4.16
N GLN A 166 -3.76 6.90 3.07
CA GLN A 166 -5.03 6.84 2.34
C GLN A 166 -6.15 6.20 3.17
N VAL A 167 -5.86 5.17 3.97
CA VAL A 167 -6.84 4.60 4.92
C VAL A 167 -7.30 5.65 5.92
N ALA A 168 -6.36 6.41 6.52
CA ALA A 168 -6.71 7.49 7.44
C ALA A 168 -7.59 8.56 6.77
N ALA A 169 -7.26 8.98 5.55
CA ALA A 169 -8.04 9.96 4.79
C ALA A 169 -9.47 9.46 4.52
N ASN A 170 -9.60 8.21 4.04
CA ASN A 170 -10.90 7.59 3.76
C ASN A 170 -11.73 7.39 5.02
N ALA A 171 -11.13 6.88 6.11
CA ALA A 171 -11.81 6.70 7.39
C ALA A 171 -12.31 8.04 7.96
N HIS A 172 -11.49 9.09 7.89
CA HIS A 172 -11.88 10.43 8.34
C HIS A 172 -13.02 11.00 7.48
N SER A 173 -12.97 10.82 6.16
CA SER A 173 -14.05 11.23 5.23
C SER A 173 -15.36 10.49 5.52
N ALA A 174 -15.31 9.17 5.73
CA ALA A 174 -16.48 8.37 6.08
C ALA A 174 -17.08 8.80 7.42
N ALA A 175 -16.25 9.00 8.45
CA ALA A 175 -16.70 9.43 9.77
C ALA A 175 -17.33 10.83 9.74
N ASN A 176 -16.77 11.78 8.96
CA ASN A 176 -17.32 13.13 8.80
C ASN A 176 -18.51 13.21 7.84
N ASN A 177 -18.97 12.10 7.26
CA ASN A 177 -20.16 12.12 6.42
C ASN A 177 -21.38 12.53 7.26
N PRO A 178 -22.22 13.48 6.82
CA PRO A 178 -23.36 13.96 7.60
C PRO A 178 -24.31 12.86 8.08
N THR A 179 -24.49 11.80 7.28
CA THR A 179 -25.34 10.65 7.63
C THR A 179 -24.73 9.83 8.76
N VAL A 180 -23.40 9.68 8.76
CA VAL A 180 -22.66 8.95 9.80
C VAL A 180 -22.62 9.80 11.07
N VAL A 181 -22.30 11.09 10.96
CA VAL A 181 -22.25 12.02 12.10
C VAL A 181 -23.60 12.10 12.84
N ALA A 182 -24.71 12.08 12.10
CA ALA A 182 -26.04 12.10 12.71
C ALA A 182 -26.35 10.86 13.57
N ILE A 183 -25.67 9.74 13.35
CA ILE A 183 -25.96 8.44 13.97
C ILE A 183 -24.87 7.99 14.94
N ALA A 184 -23.61 8.29 14.63
CA ALA A 184 -22.42 7.90 15.39
C ALA A 184 -21.44 9.08 15.51
N PRO A 185 -21.81 10.17 16.21
CA PRO A 185 -20.96 11.36 16.37
C PRO A 185 -19.62 11.05 17.05
N GLU A 186 -19.55 10.02 17.89
CA GLU A 186 -18.33 9.55 18.55
C GLU A 186 -17.29 9.01 17.57
N ALA A 187 -17.70 8.52 16.39
CA ALA A 187 -16.80 7.94 15.41
C ALA A 187 -15.82 8.98 14.84
N VAL A 188 -16.29 10.22 14.63
CA VAL A 188 -15.43 11.34 14.22
C VAL A 188 -14.33 11.55 15.26
N GLN A 189 -14.71 11.62 16.54
CA GLN A 189 -13.78 11.87 17.63
C GLN A 189 -12.72 10.76 17.73
N GLN A 190 -13.14 9.51 17.64
CA GLN A 190 -12.25 8.35 17.72
C GLN A 190 -11.27 8.31 16.53
N VAL A 191 -11.76 8.47 15.30
CA VAL A 191 -10.90 8.51 14.11
C VAL A 191 -9.92 9.68 14.18
N THR A 192 -10.36 10.87 14.58
CA THR A 192 -9.50 12.04 14.80
C THR A 192 -8.42 11.77 15.85
N VAL A 193 -8.75 11.11 16.96
CA VAL A 193 -7.79 10.76 18.02
C VAL A 193 -6.74 9.80 17.48
N VAL A 194 -7.13 8.75 16.74
CA VAL A 194 -6.19 7.78 16.14
C VAL A 194 -5.24 8.48 15.16
N ILE A 195 -5.76 9.36 14.30
CA ILE A 195 -4.95 10.12 13.33
C ILE A 195 -3.98 11.08 14.04
N ARG A 196 -4.43 11.76 15.10
CA ARG A 196 -3.57 12.66 15.89
C ARG A 196 -2.49 11.88 16.64
N GLN A 197 -2.82 10.71 17.20
CA GLN A 197 -1.83 9.85 17.83
C GLN A 197 -0.79 9.39 16.80
N ALA A 198 -1.24 9.01 15.59
CA ALA A 198 -0.37 8.61 14.50
C ALA A 198 0.57 9.74 14.03
N SER A 199 0.10 10.99 13.99
CA SER A 199 0.92 12.15 13.58
C SER A 199 2.07 12.43 14.57
N SER A 200 1.85 12.13 15.85
CA SER A 200 2.84 12.28 16.92
C SER A 200 3.71 11.05 17.17
N ASN A 201 3.45 9.92 16.50
CA ASN A 201 4.15 8.68 16.77
C ASN A 201 5.56 8.68 16.13
N PRO A 202 6.64 8.54 16.92
CA PRO A 202 8.00 8.59 16.41
C PRO A 202 8.33 7.45 15.44
N GLN A 203 7.76 6.26 15.62
CA GLN A 203 8.01 5.12 14.74
C GLN A 203 7.38 5.31 13.35
N LEU A 204 6.19 5.91 13.30
CA LEU A 204 5.50 6.24 12.05
C LEU A 204 6.24 7.37 11.32
N ASN A 205 6.68 8.39 12.04
CA ASN A 205 7.44 9.51 11.49
C ASN A 205 8.83 9.09 11.00
N ALA A 206 9.46 8.09 11.63
CA ALA A 206 10.70 7.51 11.13
C ALA A 206 10.50 6.73 9.81
N ALA A 207 9.37 6.03 9.67
CA ALA A 207 9.01 5.31 8.45
C ALA A 207 8.57 6.25 7.30
N ASN A 208 8.05 7.43 7.63
CA ASN A 208 7.61 8.43 6.68
C ASN A 208 7.77 9.84 7.28
N GLN A 209 8.81 10.56 6.84
CA GLN A 209 9.16 11.88 7.41
C GLN A 209 8.08 12.94 7.18
N VAL A 210 7.20 12.77 6.18
CA VAL A 210 6.07 13.68 5.92
C VAL A 210 4.76 13.25 6.59
N ASN A 211 4.77 12.15 7.37
CA ASN A 211 3.58 11.60 8.02
C ASN A 211 2.84 12.64 8.88
N SER A 212 3.54 13.38 9.73
CA SER A 212 2.92 14.38 10.60
C SER A 212 2.17 15.46 9.80
N ALA A 213 2.80 15.99 8.73
CA ALA A 213 2.19 16.95 7.83
C ALA A 213 0.97 16.38 7.09
N GLN A 214 1.07 15.13 6.59
CA GLN A 214 -0.02 14.44 5.92
C GLN A 214 -1.22 14.20 6.84
N MET A 215 -0.99 13.72 8.07
CA MET A 215 -2.06 13.49 9.05
C MET A 215 -2.73 14.80 9.48
N ASN A 216 -1.95 15.87 9.67
CA ASN A 216 -2.50 17.20 9.97
C ASN A 216 -3.35 17.75 8.80
N ALA A 217 -2.94 17.49 7.55
CA ALA A 217 -3.74 17.86 6.38
C ALA A 217 -5.08 17.11 6.33
N ILE A 218 -5.10 15.81 6.67
CA ILE A 218 -6.33 15.00 6.77
C ILE A 218 -7.27 15.60 7.83
N LEU A 219 -6.74 15.92 9.02
CA LEU A 219 -7.52 16.53 10.10
C LEU A 219 -8.04 17.93 9.74
N GLY A 220 -7.28 18.70 8.95
CA GLY A 220 -7.69 20.01 8.44
C GLY A 220 -8.72 19.96 7.31
N GLY A 221 -9.12 18.77 6.86
CA GLY A 221 -10.06 18.61 5.75
C GLY A 221 -9.49 18.99 4.39
N ALA A 222 -8.17 19.16 4.27
CA ALA A 222 -7.52 19.32 2.97
C ALA A 222 -7.61 17.97 2.26
N GLN A 223 -8.60 17.82 1.37
CA GLN A 223 -8.71 16.66 0.50
C GLN A 223 -7.38 16.49 -0.25
N GLN A 224 -6.60 15.47 0.11
CA GLN A 224 -5.39 15.09 -0.60
C GLN A 224 -5.78 14.52 -1.98
N GLY A 225 -6.03 15.41 -2.94
CA GLY A 225 -6.10 15.03 -4.35
C GLY A 225 -4.71 14.61 -4.80
N GLN A 226 -4.44 13.29 -4.85
CA GLN A 226 -3.48 12.57 -5.72
C GLN A 226 -2.06 13.15 -5.98
N GLN A 227 -1.58 14.16 -5.26
CA GLN A 227 -0.29 14.79 -5.49
C GLN A 227 0.80 14.17 -4.62
N GLN A 228 1.19 12.92 -4.86
CA GLN A 228 2.48 12.39 -4.35
C GLN A 228 2.89 11.10 -5.05
N GLN A 229 3.04 11.16 -6.38
CA GLN A 229 3.83 10.14 -7.11
C GLN A 229 4.84 10.76 -8.09
N GLY A 230 5.06 12.08 -8.05
CA GLY A 230 5.91 12.80 -9.00
C GLY A 230 7.27 13.32 -8.50
N GLN A 231 7.64 13.11 -7.23
CA GLN A 231 8.89 13.69 -6.68
C GLN A 231 9.91 12.62 -6.25
N GLN A 232 10.26 11.73 -7.17
CA GLN A 232 11.51 10.96 -7.11
C GLN A 232 12.11 10.87 -8.52
N GLN A 233 12.45 12.00 -9.14
CA GLN A 233 13.32 12.04 -10.33
C GLN A 233 13.75 13.48 -10.64
N GLN A 234 14.49 14.13 -9.74
CA GLN A 234 15.29 15.31 -10.09
C GLN A 234 16.34 15.59 -9.02
N GLN A 235 17.27 14.67 -8.85
CA GLN A 235 18.53 14.96 -8.17
C GLN A 235 19.65 14.26 -8.94
N GLY A 236 20.17 14.95 -9.95
CA GLY A 236 21.23 14.41 -10.80
C GLY A 236 21.42 15.14 -12.12
N GLN A 237 21.40 16.47 -12.15
CA GLN A 237 21.98 17.21 -13.28
C GLN A 237 22.16 18.69 -12.90
N SER A 238 23.31 19.02 -12.33
CA SER A 238 23.87 20.37 -12.29
C SER A 238 25.36 20.29 -11.91
N GLN A 239 26.20 19.89 -12.87
CA GLN A 239 27.59 20.35 -12.91
C GLN A 239 27.91 20.75 -14.34
N ASN A 240 28.00 22.06 -14.54
CA ASN A 240 28.29 22.74 -15.79
C ASN A 240 29.72 23.32 -15.70
N ILE A 241 30.61 22.78 -16.53
CA ILE A 241 31.71 23.39 -17.32
C ILE A 241 32.58 24.51 -16.71
N GLN A 242 33.91 24.25 -16.64
CA GLN A 242 35.00 25.14 -17.14
C GLN A 242 36.35 24.40 -17.10
N THR A 243 36.88 23.92 -18.24
CA THR A 243 37.89 24.54 -19.15
C THR A 243 39.34 24.44 -18.62
N GLY A 244 40.19 23.69 -19.34
CA GLY A 244 41.65 23.73 -19.15
C GLY A 244 42.44 22.60 -19.85
N ASP A 245 42.72 22.80 -21.13
CA ASP A 245 43.97 22.51 -21.86
C ASP A 245 44.85 21.24 -21.63
N ASN A 246 45.20 20.66 -22.79
CA ASN A 246 46.54 20.22 -23.24
C ASN A 246 47.10 18.78 -23.03
N THR A 247 47.49 18.23 -24.19
CA THR A 247 48.67 17.38 -24.52
C THR A 247 48.82 15.96 -23.96
N ASN A 248 48.61 14.99 -24.87
CA ASN A 248 49.64 14.08 -25.39
C ASN A 248 50.83 13.73 -24.46
N SER A 249 50.93 12.45 -24.07
CA SER A 249 52.17 11.67 -24.10
C SER A 249 51.91 10.20 -23.77
N SER A 250 52.28 9.34 -24.70
CA SER A 250 52.59 7.93 -24.49
C SER A 250 53.72 7.79 -23.48
N ASP A 251 53.63 6.90 -22.50
CA ASP A 251 54.83 6.18 -22.03
C ASP A 251 54.47 4.90 -21.27
N ASP A 252 55.31 3.90 -21.50
CA ASP A 252 55.45 2.62 -20.83
C ASP A 252 55.62 2.79 -19.31
N SER A 253 55.14 1.83 -18.50
CA SER A 253 56.02 1.15 -17.53
C SER A 253 55.30 0.01 -16.78
N PHE A 254 56.06 -1.08 -16.65
CA PHE A 254 55.84 -2.29 -15.88
C PHE A 254 55.54 -2.02 -14.40
N GLY A 255 54.70 -2.87 -13.80
CA GLY A 255 54.51 -2.95 -12.35
C GLY A 255 53.94 -4.30 -11.94
N ILE A 256 54.83 -5.23 -11.59
CA ILE A 256 54.56 -6.55 -11.05
C ILE A 256 54.19 -6.43 -9.55
N GLU A 257 53.32 -7.35 -9.10
CA GLU A 257 53.29 -8.02 -7.78
C GLU A 257 52.14 -7.72 -6.80
N PRO A 258 51.46 -8.77 -6.26
CA PRO A 258 50.39 -8.70 -5.25
C PRO A 258 50.96 -8.70 -3.81
N PRO A 259 50.12 -8.59 -2.75
CA PRO A 259 49.79 -9.81 -2.03
C PRO A 259 48.37 -9.87 -1.41
N GLU A 260 48.13 -11.05 -0.85
CA GLU A 260 46.99 -11.66 -0.18
C GLU A 260 46.32 -10.86 0.95
N LEU A 261 45.04 -11.16 1.18
CA LEU A 261 44.46 -11.18 2.54
C LEU A 261 43.63 -12.45 2.72
N ASP A 262 44.32 -13.47 3.24
CA ASP A 262 43.78 -14.48 4.14
C ASP A 262 43.16 -13.78 5.36
N SER A 263 41.98 -14.20 5.83
CA SER A 263 41.65 -14.29 7.26
C SER A 263 40.23 -14.81 7.53
N ALA A 264 40.22 -16.06 7.98
CA ALA A 264 39.54 -16.54 9.18
C ALA A 264 38.00 -16.51 9.24
N ALA A 265 37.46 -17.71 9.07
CA ALA A 265 36.31 -18.18 9.83
C ALA A 265 36.52 -17.95 11.34
N GLN A 266 35.53 -17.35 12.00
CA GLN A 266 35.47 -17.30 13.45
C GLN A 266 34.10 -17.81 13.91
N ASN A 267 34.06 -19.13 14.11
CA ASN A 267 33.19 -19.79 15.06
C ASN A 267 33.66 -19.39 16.46
N ASP A 268 32.78 -18.85 17.31
CA ASP A 268 32.88 -18.97 18.78
C ASP A 268 31.50 -18.67 19.37
N ALA A 269 30.75 -19.71 19.72
CA ALA A 269 30.69 -20.31 21.05
C ALA A 269 29.81 -19.53 22.04
N SER A 270 28.65 -20.13 22.29
CA SER A 270 27.84 -19.94 23.49
C SER A 270 28.66 -20.14 24.76
N PRO A 271 28.28 -19.46 25.85
CA PRO A 271 28.27 -20.10 27.16
C PRO A 271 26.85 -20.12 27.75
N ILE A 272 26.37 -21.35 27.90
CA ILE A 272 25.50 -21.79 28.99
C ILE A 272 26.00 -21.20 30.31
N ARG A 273 25.11 -20.65 31.15
CA ARG A 273 25.16 -20.92 32.60
C ARG A 273 23.80 -20.77 33.29
N PRO A 274 23.61 -21.50 34.41
CA PRO A 274 22.34 -22.10 34.81
C PRO A 274 21.79 -21.53 36.13
N ILE A 275 20.57 -21.99 36.45
CA ILE A 275 19.84 -22.00 37.74
C ILE A 275 19.60 -20.66 38.46
#